data_AF-A0AAD7YIE1-F1
#
_entry.id   AF-A0AAD7YIE1-F1
#
_cell.length_a   1.000
_cell.length_b   1.000
_cell.length_c   1.000
_cell.angle_alpha   90.00
_cell.angle_beta   90.00
_cell.angle_gamma   90.00
#
_symmetry.space_group_name_H-M   'P 1'
#
loop_
_entity.id
_entity.type
_entity.pdbx_description
1 polymer ?
#
loop_
_entity_poly.entity_id
_entity_poly.type
_entity_poly.pdbx_seq_one_letter_code
_entity_poly.pdbx_strand_id
1 'polypeptide(L)'
;MSVHFTEADMARLVELYKDYDCLWDMKHDFYKDRDARQAAYNEIAEKLNIPNLKSTDIPNKIKNLRSSYYQEIKKVRRSVRLGGSVYQPRVSWFSTLDSILKPFRHEREFISKRPLKGTENIDKFIKTENKKVQKEIKQMNQIAERITSPNNKSEDEFESFGKYIASSLRSMPPEFSIIAKTELQKAISNIQLKMRYHSEKTLPGTPISLKI
;
A
#
# COMPACT_ATOMS: atom_id res chain seq x y z
N MET A 1 -21.42 -32.55 11.98
CA MET A 1 -20.08 -32.68 12.61
C MET A 1 -19.04 -32.49 11.52
N SER A 2 -18.02 -31.65 11.73
CA SER A 2 -16.96 -31.44 10.74
C SER A 2 -15.92 -32.54 10.86
N VAL A 3 -15.74 -33.36 9.82
CA VAL A 3 -14.69 -34.39 9.78
C VAL A 3 -13.32 -33.72 9.88
N HIS A 4 -12.56 -34.06 10.91
CA HIS A 4 -11.20 -33.57 11.12
C HIS A 4 -10.24 -34.30 10.19
N PHE A 5 -9.40 -33.56 9.46
CA PHE A 5 -8.35 -34.13 8.61
C PHE A 5 -7.00 -33.89 9.29
N THR A 6 -6.25 -34.95 9.50
CA THR A 6 -4.84 -34.86 9.90
C THR A 6 -3.97 -34.45 8.70
N GLU A 7 -2.70 -34.12 8.95
CA GLU A 7 -1.77 -33.85 7.86
C GLU A 7 -1.59 -35.07 6.93
N ALA A 8 -1.58 -36.29 7.49
CA ALA A 8 -1.52 -37.53 6.73
C ALA A 8 -2.75 -37.73 5.84
N ASP A 9 -3.95 -37.42 6.35
CA ASP A 9 -5.18 -37.48 5.55
C ASP A 9 -5.16 -36.47 4.40
N MET A 10 -4.63 -35.27 4.65
CA MET A 10 -4.45 -34.25 3.61
C MET A 10 -3.45 -34.72 2.55
N ALA A 11 -2.33 -35.33 2.95
CA ALA A 11 -1.37 -35.93 2.02
C ALA A 11 -2.00 -37.03 1.18
N ARG A 12 -2.73 -37.96 1.80
CA ARG A 12 -3.46 -39.01 1.08
C ARG A 12 -4.52 -38.46 0.12
N LEU A 13 -5.24 -37.40 0.52
CA LEU A 13 -6.18 -36.71 -0.36
C LEU A 13 -5.48 -36.13 -1.58
N VAL A 14 -4.31 -35.51 -1.42
CA VAL A 14 -3.54 -34.95 -2.56
C VAL A 14 -3.05 -36.05 -3.49
N GLU A 15 -2.56 -37.15 -2.94
CA GLU A 15 -2.13 -38.31 -3.73
C GLU A 15 -3.26 -38.90 -4.56
N LEU A 16 -4.48 -38.97 -4.02
CA LEU A 16 -5.64 -39.40 -4.81
C LEU A 16 -6.10 -38.33 -5.80
N TYR A 17 -6.15 -37.06 -5.37
CA TYR A 17 -6.61 -35.94 -6.17
C TYR A 17 -5.82 -35.77 -7.47
N LYS A 18 -4.51 -36.06 -7.44
CA LYS A 18 -3.63 -35.95 -8.61
C LYS A 18 -4.06 -36.87 -9.76
N ASP A 19 -4.69 -38.02 -9.45
CA ASP A 19 -5.04 -39.06 -10.43
C ASP A 19 -6.37 -38.80 -11.15
N TYR A 20 -7.12 -37.75 -10.78
CA TYR A 20 -8.40 -37.41 -11.40
C TYR A 20 -8.34 -36.03 -12.09
N ASP A 21 -7.86 -36.03 -13.34
CA ASP A 21 -7.70 -34.83 -14.17
C ASP A 21 -9.00 -34.01 -14.30
N CYS A 22 -10.16 -34.68 -14.34
CA CYS A 22 -11.47 -34.04 -14.35
C CYS A 22 -11.74 -33.11 -13.15
N LEU A 23 -10.95 -33.20 -12.08
CA LEU A 23 -11.06 -32.37 -10.88
C LEU A 23 -10.11 -31.17 -10.86
N TRP A 24 -9.08 -31.13 -11.70
CA TRP A 24 -8.05 -30.09 -11.61
C TRP A 24 -7.57 -29.52 -12.95
N ASP A 25 -7.63 -30.30 -14.04
CA ASP A 25 -7.28 -29.84 -15.37
C ASP A 25 -8.50 -29.25 -16.08
N MET A 26 -8.49 -27.93 -16.28
CA MET A 26 -9.55 -27.21 -16.98
C MET A 26 -9.63 -27.55 -18.47
N LYS A 27 -8.59 -28.15 -19.04
CA LYS A 27 -8.53 -28.56 -20.45
C LYS A 27 -9.03 -29.99 -20.67
N HIS A 28 -9.22 -30.76 -19.61
CA HIS A 28 -9.69 -32.13 -19.71
C HIS A 28 -11.18 -32.19 -20.08
N ASP A 29 -11.57 -33.10 -20.96
CA ASP A 29 -12.92 -33.18 -21.53
C ASP A 29 -14.01 -33.31 -20.45
N PHE A 30 -13.73 -34.13 -19.43
CA PHE A 30 -14.65 -34.38 -18.31
C PHE A 30 -14.62 -33.30 -17.21
N TYR A 31 -13.87 -32.20 -17.37
CA TYR A 31 -13.80 -31.14 -16.34
C TYR A 31 -15.15 -30.44 -16.09
N LYS A 32 -15.95 -30.28 -17.14
CA LYS A 32 -17.29 -29.68 -17.05
C LYS A 32 -18.39 -30.71 -16.80
N ASP A 33 -18.07 -31.99 -16.88
CA ASP A 33 -19.01 -33.08 -16.63
C ASP A 33 -19.25 -33.21 -15.13
N ARG A 34 -20.51 -32.98 -14.73
CA ARG A 34 -20.92 -33.05 -13.32
C ARG A 34 -20.86 -34.47 -12.78
N ASP A 35 -21.24 -35.45 -13.59
CA ASP A 35 -21.42 -36.83 -13.16
C ASP A 35 -20.06 -37.53 -13.09
N ALA A 36 -19.16 -37.26 -14.05
CA ALA A 36 -17.77 -37.72 -13.98
C ALA A 36 -17.03 -37.18 -12.75
N ARG A 37 -17.24 -35.90 -12.42
CA ARG A 37 -16.66 -35.31 -11.20
C ARG A 37 -17.25 -35.88 -9.92
N GLN A 38 -18.56 -36.14 -9.91
CA GLN A 38 -19.21 -36.76 -8.76
C GLN A 38 -18.73 -38.20 -8.54
N ALA A 39 -18.51 -38.96 -9.61
CA ALA A 39 -17.91 -40.29 -9.55
C ALA A 39 -16.50 -40.23 -8.94
N ALA A 40 -15.66 -39.30 -9.40
CA ALA A 40 -14.33 -39.10 -8.81
C ALA A 40 -14.38 -38.71 -7.32
N TYR A 41 -15.33 -37.87 -6.90
CA TYR A 41 -15.50 -37.55 -5.47
C TYR A 41 -15.95 -38.75 -4.63
N ASN A 42 -16.79 -39.63 -5.19
CA ASN A 42 -17.20 -40.86 -4.53
C ASN A 42 -16.00 -41.79 -4.34
N GLU A 43 -15.21 -42.02 -5.40
CA GLU A 43 -14.01 -42.86 -5.32
C GLU A 43 -12.96 -42.31 -4.35
N ILE A 44 -12.74 -40.99 -4.33
CA ILE A 44 -11.81 -40.37 -3.37
C ILE A 44 -12.30 -40.59 -1.93
N ALA A 45 -13.59 -40.39 -1.65
CA ALA A 45 -14.15 -40.58 -0.31
C ALA A 45 -14.00 -42.04 0.15
N GLU A 46 -14.26 -43.00 -0.74
CA GLU A 46 -14.09 -44.42 -0.48
C GLU A 46 -12.63 -44.80 -0.22
N LYS A 47 -11.70 -44.37 -1.09
CA LYS A 47 -10.25 -44.67 -0.98
C LYS A 47 -9.59 -44.01 0.23
N LEU A 48 -10.12 -42.88 0.71
CA LEU A 48 -9.70 -42.27 1.96
C LEU A 48 -10.17 -43.09 3.17
N ASN A 49 -11.34 -43.73 3.09
CA ASN A 49 -11.90 -44.59 4.13
C ASN A 49 -11.92 -43.94 5.54
N ILE A 50 -12.26 -42.64 5.59
CA ILE A 50 -12.32 -41.87 6.84
C ILE A 50 -13.74 -41.95 7.42
N PRO A 51 -13.91 -42.26 8.71
CA PRO A 51 -15.23 -42.32 9.34
C PRO A 51 -16.02 -41.02 9.18
N ASN A 52 -17.30 -41.14 8.81
CA ASN A 52 -18.23 -40.03 8.58
C ASN A 52 -17.87 -39.07 7.43
N LEU A 53 -16.87 -39.40 6.60
CA LEU A 53 -16.56 -38.64 5.40
C LEU A 53 -17.51 -39.00 4.27
N LYS A 54 -18.17 -38.01 3.68
CA LYS A 54 -19.04 -38.19 2.51
C LYS A 54 -18.39 -37.59 1.28
N SER A 55 -18.78 -38.09 0.10
CA SER A 55 -18.34 -37.52 -1.18
C SER A 55 -18.71 -36.05 -1.34
N THR A 56 -19.79 -35.60 -0.68
CA THR A 56 -20.20 -34.19 -0.63
C THR A 56 -19.20 -33.28 0.09
N ASP A 57 -18.34 -33.83 0.95
CA ASP A 57 -17.34 -33.06 1.70
C ASP A 57 -16.04 -32.85 0.89
N ILE A 58 -15.72 -33.77 -0.01
CA ILE A 58 -14.50 -33.78 -0.82
C ILE A 58 -14.30 -32.47 -1.62
N PRO A 59 -15.31 -31.92 -2.32
CA PRO A 59 -15.16 -30.66 -3.05
C PRO A 59 -14.72 -29.51 -2.14
N ASN A 60 -15.28 -29.42 -0.94
CA ASN A 60 -14.94 -28.38 0.01
C ASN A 60 -13.54 -28.61 0.61
N LYS A 61 -13.14 -29.86 0.83
CA LYS A 61 -11.77 -30.21 1.26
C LYS A 61 -10.74 -29.83 0.20
N ILE A 62 -10.99 -30.14 -1.07
CA ILE A 62 -10.13 -29.71 -2.20
C ILE A 62 -10.08 -28.18 -2.30
N LYS A 63 -11.21 -27.48 -2.15
CA LYS A 63 -11.25 -26.01 -2.13
C LYS A 63 -10.37 -25.42 -1.01
N ASN A 64 -10.46 -25.97 0.19
CA ASN A 64 -9.66 -25.53 1.34
C ASN A 64 -8.18 -25.87 1.14
N LEU A 65 -7.86 -27.07 0.64
CA LEU A 65 -6.51 -27.48 0.26
C LEU A 65 -5.88 -26.49 -0.73
N ARG A 66 -6.57 -26.16 -1.83
CA ARG A 66 -6.10 -25.16 -2.81
C ARG A 66 -5.90 -23.79 -2.17
N SER A 67 -6.77 -23.40 -1.24
CA SER A 67 -6.62 -22.14 -0.50
C SER A 67 -5.36 -22.12 0.35
N SER A 68 -5.09 -23.19 1.12
CA SER A 68 -3.87 -23.36 1.92
C SER A 68 -2.63 -23.38 1.04
N TYR A 69 -2.68 -24.10 -0.08
CA TYR A 69 -1.61 -24.13 -1.08
C TYR A 69 -1.23 -22.74 -1.58
N TYR A 70 -2.21 -21.91 -1.97
CA TYR A 70 -1.92 -20.54 -2.39
C TYR A 70 -1.35 -19.67 -1.26
N GLN A 71 -1.69 -19.94 0.01
CA GLN A 71 -1.06 -19.27 1.14
C GLN A 71 0.41 -19.66 1.29
N GLU A 72 0.75 -20.93 1.13
CA GLU A 72 2.14 -21.41 1.10
C GLU A 72 2.92 -20.74 -0.05
N ILE A 73 2.36 -20.69 -1.26
CA ILE A 73 2.96 -19.97 -2.39
C ILE A 73 3.19 -18.48 -2.07
N LYS A 74 2.27 -17.81 -1.37
CA LYS A 74 2.46 -16.42 -0.95
C LYS A 74 3.63 -16.27 0.02
N LYS A 75 3.84 -17.22 0.93
CA LYS A 75 5.00 -17.22 1.85
C LYS A 75 6.30 -17.40 1.07
N VAL A 76 6.36 -18.35 0.14
CA VAL A 76 7.51 -18.57 -0.77
C VAL A 76 7.83 -17.31 -1.58
N ARG A 77 6.83 -16.69 -2.21
CA ARG A 77 7.05 -15.45 -2.98
C ARG A 77 7.53 -14.29 -2.10
N ARG A 78 7.04 -14.20 -0.87
CA ARG A 78 7.43 -13.15 0.09
C ARG A 78 8.90 -13.32 0.51
N SER A 79 9.34 -14.54 0.81
CA SER A 79 10.73 -14.79 1.22
C SER A 79 11.73 -14.45 0.10
N VAL A 80 11.41 -14.83 -1.14
CA VAL A 80 12.22 -14.48 -2.32
C VAL A 80 12.33 -12.97 -2.49
N ARG A 81 11.21 -12.23 -2.40
CA ARG A 81 11.22 -10.76 -2.56
C ARG A 81 12.03 -10.03 -1.50
N LEU A 82 12.06 -10.54 -0.27
CA LEU A 82 12.79 -9.92 0.83
C LEU A 82 14.30 -10.21 0.77
N GLY A 83 14.78 -10.98 -0.20
CA GLY A 83 16.21 -11.23 -0.42
C GLY A 83 16.88 -12.08 0.67
N GLY A 84 16.09 -12.83 1.45
CA GLY A 84 16.58 -13.71 2.51
C GLY A 84 16.52 -15.19 2.16
N SER A 85 16.61 -16.06 3.17
CA SER A 85 16.43 -17.50 3.00
C SER A 85 15.04 -17.82 2.41
N VAL A 86 15.03 -18.59 1.32
CA VAL A 86 13.79 -18.97 0.62
C VAL A 86 12.99 -19.91 1.51
N TYR A 87 11.88 -19.40 2.05
CA TYR A 87 10.88 -20.20 2.75
C TYR A 87 10.53 -21.48 1.96
N GLN A 88 10.64 -22.62 2.63
CA GLN A 88 10.20 -23.92 2.14
C GLN A 88 8.97 -24.36 2.94
N PRO A 89 7.83 -24.63 2.28
CA PRO A 89 6.66 -25.20 2.93
C PRO A 89 7.02 -26.53 3.60
N ARG A 90 6.62 -26.68 4.88
CA ARG A 90 6.93 -27.88 5.67
C ARG A 90 5.84 -28.96 5.59
N VAL A 91 4.71 -28.63 4.97
CA VAL A 91 3.59 -29.55 4.85
C VAL A 91 3.87 -30.60 3.78
N SER A 92 3.73 -31.87 4.17
CA SER A 92 4.06 -33.04 3.35
C SER A 92 3.35 -33.08 1.99
N TRP A 93 2.10 -32.61 1.93
CA TRP A 93 1.30 -32.58 0.69
C TRP A 93 1.70 -31.49 -0.31
N PHE A 94 2.54 -30.53 0.08
CA PHE A 94 2.84 -29.37 -0.76
C PHE A 94 3.49 -29.79 -2.08
N SER A 95 4.51 -30.65 -2.03
CA SER A 95 5.30 -31.03 -3.20
C SER A 95 4.43 -31.67 -4.29
N THR A 96 3.61 -32.66 -3.93
CA THR A 96 2.70 -33.33 -4.86
C THR A 96 1.71 -32.35 -5.47
N LEU A 97 1.06 -31.51 -4.66
CA LEU A 97 0.10 -30.54 -5.16
C LEU A 97 0.75 -29.45 -6.02
N ASP A 98 1.99 -29.06 -5.67
CA ASP A 98 2.78 -28.09 -6.41
C ASP A 98 3.04 -28.60 -7.83
N SER A 99 3.39 -29.89 -7.97
CA SER A 99 3.70 -30.52 -9.26
C SER A 99 2.53 -30.44 -10.25
N ILE A 100 1.29 -30.74 -9.81
CA ILE A 100 0.11 -30.72 -10.68
C ILE A 100 -0.42 -29.30 -10.93
N LEU A 101 -0.31 -28.39 -9.95
CA LEU A 101 -0.85 -27.04 -10.09
C LEU A 101 0.15 -26.04 -10.67
N LYS A 102 1.45 -26.35 -10.77
CA LYS A 102 2.49 -25.46 -11.33
C LYS A 102 2.18 -24.91 -12.71
N PRO A 103 1.78 -25.74 -13.68
CA PRO A 103 1.56 -25.28 -15.05
C PRO A 103 0.38 -24.30 -15.14
N PHE A 104 -0.55 -24.36 -14.19
CA PHE A 104 -1.77 -23.55 -14.17
C PHE A 104 -1.70 -22.35 -13.21
N ARG A 105 -0.48 -21.94 -12.81
CA ARG A 105 -0.28 -20.77 -11.92
C ARG A 105 -0.38 -19.43 -12.61
N HIS A 106 -0.56 -19.41 -13.93
CA HIS A 106 -0.83 -18.20 -14.67
C HIS A 106 -2.14 -17.59 -14.14
N GLU A 107 -2.08 -16.34 -13.68
CA GLU A 107 -3.27 -15.48 -13.62
C GLU A 107 -4.29 -15.74 -12.51
N ARG A 108 -3.80 -16.05 -11.30
CA ARG A 108 -4.49 -15.60 -10.08
C ARG A 108 -3.62 -14.61 -9.32
N GLU A 109 -3.30 -13.49 -9.98
CA GLU A 109 -3.26 -12.21 -9.27
C GLU A 109 -4.66 -11.89 -8.76
N PHE A 110 -5.16 -12.70 -7.83
CA PHE A 110 -6.22 -12.23 -6.96
C PHE A 110 -5.58 -11.10 -6.16
N ILE A 111 -5.81 -9.89 -6.66
CA ILE A 111 -5.91 -8.66 -5.89
C ILE A 111 -6.96 -8.92 -4.80
N SER A 112 -6.58 -9.72 -3.81
CA SER A 112 -7.18 -9.64 -2.50
C SER A 112 -6.73 -8.30 -1.96
N LYS A 113 -7.52 -7.25 -2.24
CA LYS A 113 -7.53 -6.01 -1.46
C LYS A 113 -7.89 -6.25 0.01
N ARG A 114 -8.06 -7.51 0.44
CA ARG A 114 -8.22 -7.88 1.85
C ARG A 114 -6.85 -8.20 2.45
N PRO A 115 -6.42 -7.45 3.48
CA PRO A 115 -5.26 -7.81 4.27
C PRO A 115 -5.47 -9.19 4.89
N LEU A 116 -4.45 -10.04 4.85
CA LEU A 116 -4.46 -11.28 5.62
C LEU A 116 -4.39 -10.93 7.11
N LYS A 117 -5.45 -11.23 7.87
CA LYS A 117 -5.46 -11.12 9.34
C LYS A 117 -4.34 -12.02 9.89
N GLY A 118 -3.35 -11.39 10.51
CA GLY A 118 -2.16 -12.06 11.07
C GLY A 118 -0.85 -11.26 10.92
N THR A 119 -0.81 -10.21 10.10
CA THR A 119 0.39 -9.36 9.91
C THR A 119 0.30 -7.98 10.58
N GLU A 120 -0.60 -7.77 11.53
CA GLU A 120 -0.90 -6.44 12.08
C GLU A 120 0.28 -5.75 12.77
N ASN A 121 1.29 -6.48 13.23
CA ASN A 121 2.48 -5.87 13.85
C ASN A 121 3.60 -5.57 12.84
N ILE A 122 3.92 -6.50 11.94
CA ILE A 122 5.07 -6.36 11.03
C ILE A 122 4.71 -5.51 9.81
N ASP A 123 3.49 -5.63 9.26
CA ASP A 123 3.05 -4.74 8.17
C ASP A 123 2.87 -3.30 8.66
N LYS A 124 2.53 -3.08 9.94
CA LYS A 124 2.52 -1.71 10.52
C LYS A 124 3.94 -1.16 10.64
N PHE A 125 4.91 -1.97 11.09
CA PHE A 125 6.30 -1.54 11.21
C PHE A 125 6.90 -1.23 9.83
N ILE A 126 6.78 -2.17 8.87
CA ILE A 126 7.26 -2.01 7.49
C ILE A 126 6.53 -0.85 6.79
N LYS A 127 5.22 -0.65 7.00
CA LYS A 127 4.50 0.48 6.39
C LYS A 127 4.84 1.82 7.04
N THR A 128 5.19 1.85 8.33
CA THR A 128 5.64 3.05 9.03
C THR A 128 7.05 3.44 8.60
N GLU A 129 7.93 2.44 8.47
CA GLU A 129 9.32 2.61 8.06
C GLU A 129 9.42 2.96 6.58
N ASN A 130 8.66 2.29 5.70
CA ASN A 130 8.54 2.72 4.30
C ASN A 130 7.89 4.10 4.17
N LYS A 131 6.91 4.47 5.01
CA LYS A 131 6.38 5.85 5.02
C LYS A 131 7.42 6.87 5.46
N LYS A 132 8.29 6.52 6.42
CA LYS A 132 9.37 7.38 6.90
C LYS A 132 10.46 7.55 5.84
N VAL A 133 10.90 6.45 5.23
CA VAL A 133 11.85 6.43 4.11
C VAL A 133 11.30 7.18 2.89
N GLN A 134 10.01 7.00 2.54
CA GLN A 134 9.38 7.76 1.45
C GLN A 134 9.26 9.26 1.77
N LYS A 135 9.08 9.62 3.05
CA LYS A 135 9.06 11.02 3.48
C LYS A 135 10.47 11.63 3.41
N GLU A 136 11.50 10.88 3.77
CA GLU A 136 12.91 11.29 3.67
C GLU A 136 13.38 11.38 2.20
N ILE A 137 13.00 10.43 1.34
CA ILE A 137 13.26 10.49 -0.11
C ILE A 137 12.54 11.69 -0.74
N LYS A 138 11.28 11.95 -0.36
CA LYS A 138 10.55 13.12 -0.84
C LYS A 138 11.17 14.43 -0.38
N GLN A 139 11.71 14.46 0.84
CA GLN A 139 12.48 15.61 1.34
C GLN A 139 13.82 15.77 0.60
N MET A 140 14.55 14.69 0.34
CA MET A 140 15.78 14.71 -0.46
C MET A 140 15.54 15.17 -1.90
N ASN A 141 14.46 14.71 -2.54
CA ASN A 141 14.09 15.13 -3.89
C ASN A 141 13.63 16.59 -3.92
N GLN A 142 12.92 17.09 -2.90
CA GLN A 142 12.60 18.51 -2.78
C GLN A 142 13.84 19.38 -2.57
N ILE A 143 14.88 18.87 -1.91
CA ILE A 143 16.17 19.55 -1.77
C ILE A 143 16.91 19.56 -3.11
N ALA A 144 16.92 18.44 -3.85
CA ALA A 144 17.52 18.35 -5.18
C ALA A 144 16.83 19.26 -6.22
N GLU A 145 15.51 19.39 -6.18
CA GLU A 145 14.74 20.32 -7.03
C GLU A 145 15.04 21.79 -6.71
N ARG A 146 15.34 22.12 -5.44
CA ARG A 146 15.76 23.47 -5.03
C ARG A 146 17.19 23.82 -5.44
N ILE A 147 18.08 22.83 -5.54
CA ILE A 147 19.48 23.03 -5.96
C ILE A 147 19.60 23.20 -7.48
N THR A 148 18.64 22.69 -8.25
CA THR A 148 18.70 22.68 -9.73
C THR A 148 17.99 23.87 -10.40
N SER A 149 17.32 24.75 -9.65
CA SER A 149 16.77 26.00 -10.18
C SER A 149 17.69 27.19 -9.88
N PRO A 150 18.19 27.91 -10.90
CA PRO A 150 19.07 29.05 -10.67
C PRO A 150 18.23 30.27 -10.27
N ASN A 151 18.12 30.55 -8.97
CA ASN A 151 17.90 31.92 -8.52
C ASN A 151 18.45 32.16 -7.11
N ASN A 152 19.58 32.87 -7.05
CA ASN A 152 20.15 33.42 -5.83
C ASN A 152 19.19 34.43 -5.19
N LYS A 153 18.50 34.04 -4.11
CA LYS A 153 18.20 34.95 -2.98
C LYS A 153 18.28 34.14 -1.69
N SER A 154 19.28 34.44 -0.87
CA SER A 154 19.36 34.02 0.53
C SER A 154 18.05 34.32 1.25
N GLU A 155 17.63 33.48 2.20
CA GLU A 155 16.49 33.77 3.08
C GLU A 155 16.73 35.07 3.86
N ASP A 156 16.23 36.19 3.35
CA ASP A 156 16.38 37.50 3.98
C ASP A 156 15.45 37.61 5.20
N GLU A 157 15.77 38.53 6.11
CA GLU A 157 15.07 38.75 7.37
C GLU A 157 13.58 39.05 7.15
N PHE A 158 13.25 39.69 6.02
CA PHE A 158 11.87 39.99 5.62
C PHE A 158 11.06 38.73 5.25
N GLU A 159 11.69 37.71 4.67
CA GLU A 159 11.02 36.44 4.35
C GLU A 159 10.73 35.65 5.64
N SER A 160 11.69 35.64 6.57
CA SER A 160 11.51 35.04 7.90
C SER A 160 10.42 35.75 8.71
N PHE A 161 10.40 37.08 8.67
CA PHE A 161 9.37 37.88 9.31
C PHE A 161 7.98 37.67 8.68
N GLY A 162 7.90 37.58 7.35
CA GLY A 162 6.67 37.28 6.62
C GLY A 162 6.06 35.92 7.01
N LYS A 163 6.90 34.88 7.13
CA LYS A 163 6.49 33.55 7.61
C LYS A 163 5.96 33.61 9.05
N TYR A 164 6.63 34.36 9.93
CA TYR A 164 6.20 34.54 11.32
C TYR A 164 4.84 35.24 11.43
N ILE A 165 4.65 36.37 10.74
CA ILE A 165 3.36 37.10 10.72
C ILE A 165 2.23 36.21 10.20
N ALA A 166 2.47 35.46 9.11
CA ALA A 166 1.48 34.54 8.56
C ALA A 166 1.10 33.43 9.56
N SER A 167 2.08 32.90 10.30
CA SER A 167 1.81 31.91 11.36
C SER A 167 1.00 32.51 12.50
N SER A 168 1.33 33.73 12.93
CA SER A 168 0.64 34.44 14.01
C SER A 168 -0.83 34.71 13.66
N LEU A 169 -1.12 35.22 12.45
CA LEU A 169 -2.49 35.48 12.00
C LEU A 169 -3.34 34.21 11.90
N ARG A 170 -2.75 33.07 11.48
CA ARG A 170 -3.45 31.78 11.41
C ARG A 170 -3.76 31.17 12.78
N SER A 171 -2.99 31.56 13.80
CA SER A 171 -3.16 31.08 15.17
C SER A 171 -4.20 31.87 15.96
N MET A 172 -4.62 33.04 15.46
CA MET A 172 -5.64 33.87 16.10
C MET A 172 -7.05 33.48 15.64
N PRO A 173 -8.09 33.74 16.46
CA PRO A 173 -9.47 33.63 16.02
C PRO A 173 -9.76 34.55 14.81
N PRO A 174 -10.70 34.17 13.92
CA PRO A 174 -10.93 34.86 12.65
C PRO A 174 -11.18 36.36 12.81
N GLU A 175 -11.95 36.76 13.81
CA GLU A 175 -12.33 38.15 14.08
C GLU A 175 -11.11 39.02 14.38
N PHE A 176 -10.20 38.53 15.22
CA PHE A 176 -8.96 39.23 15.56
C PHE A 176 -7.92 39.19 14.43
N SER A 177 -7.87 38.11 13.66
CA SER A 177 -6.95 37.99 12.51
C SER A 177 -7.27 39.01 11.40
N ILE A 178 -8.56 39.29 11.17
CA ILE A 178 -9.02 40.28 10.19
C ILE A 178 -8.65 41.69 10.65
N ILE A 179 -8.83 42.01 11.94
CA ILE A 179 -8.43 43.30 12.51
C ILE A 179 -6.92 43.48 12.41
N ALA A 180 -6.14 42.48 12.85
CA ALA A 180 -4.68 42.54 12.80
C ALA A 180 -4.14 42.67 11.37
N LYS A 181 -4.71 41.93 10.40
CA LYS A 181 -4.38 42.07 8.98
C LYS A 181 -4.64 43.50 8.47
N THR A 182 -5.78 44.08 8.85
CA THR A 182 -6.18 45.43 8.42
C THR A 182 -5.22 46.49 8.95
N GLU A 183 -4.84 46.41 10.23
CA GLU A 183 -3.88 47.35 10.84
C GLU A 183 -2.46 47.20 10.26
N LEU A 184 -2.00 45.96 10.00
CA LEU A 184 -0.72 45.74 9.32
C LEU A 184 -0.72 46.35 7.91
N GLN A 185 -1.80 46.16 7.14
CA GLN A 185 -1.92 46.72 5.81
C GLN A 185 -1.99 48.25 5.83
N LYS A 186 -2.68 48.84 6.81
CA LYS A 186 -2.73 50.29 7.03
C LYS A 186 -1.35 50.86 7.36
N ALA A 187 -0.59 50.21 8.23
CA ALA A 187 0.77 50.62 8.57
C ALA A 187 1.69 50.63 7.35
N ILE A 188 1.64 49.57 6.52
CA ILE A 188 2.41 49.48 5.28
C ILE A 188 2.02 50.59 4.30
N SER A 189 0.73 50.80 4.06
CA SER A 189 0.24 51.87 3.17
C SER A 189 0.71 53.25 3.63
N ASN A 190 0.69 53.53 4.93
CA ASN A 190 1.17 54.79 5.48
C ASN A 190 2.68 54.98 5.27
N ILE A 191 3.48 53.92 5.46
CA ILE A 191 4.92 53.96 5.22
C ILE A 191 5.19 54.20 3.72
N GLN A 192 4.47 53.50 2.84
CA GLN A 192 4.59 53.68 1.38
C GLN A 192 4.25 55.12 0.95
N LEU A 193 3.19 55.71 1.51
CA LEU A 193 2.84 57.12 1.26
C LEU A 193 3.92 58.07 1.75
N LYS A 194 4.49 57.85 2.95
CA LYS A 194 5.62 58.64 3.45
C LYS A 194 6.85 58.51 2.56
N MET A 195 7.17 57.31 2.08
CA MET A 195 8.29 57.11 1.14
C MET A 195 8.11 57.93 -0.13
N ARG A 196 6.91 57.89 -0.74
CA ARG A 196 6.60 58.72 -1.93
C ARG A 196 6.77 60.21 -1.66
N TYR A 197 6.26 60.69 -0.53
CA TYR A 197 6.36 62.10 -0.16
C TYR A 197 7.80 62.56 0.07
N HIS A 198 8.68 61.68 0.56
CA HIS A 198 10.10 62.00 0.73
C HIS A 198 10.87 61.94 -0.60
N SER A 199 10.53 61.01 -1.51
CA SER A 199 11.14 60.95 -2.84
C SER A 199 10.83 62.17 -3.73
N GLU A 200 9.71 62.87 -3.47
CA GLU A 200 9.37 64.13 -4.17
C GLU A 200 10.15 65.36 -3.63
N LYS A 201 10.78 65.28 -2.44
CA LYS A 201 11.52 66.40 -1.84
C LYS A 201 13.04 66.35 -2.04
N THR A 202 13.61 65.26 -2.52
CA THR A 202 15.06 65.10 -2.75
C THR A 202 15.40 65.11 -4.24
N LEU A 203 15.31 66.28 -4.87
CA LEU A 203 16.01 66.63 -6.11
C LEU A 203 16.96 67.81 -5.79
N PRO A 204 18.23 67.80 -6.24
CA PRO A 204 19.14 68.92 -6.02
C PRO A 204 18.90 70.04 -7.06
N GLY A 205 18.37 71.17 -6.57
CA GLY A 205 18.43 72.52 -7.17
C GLY A 205 17.51 72.79 -8.38
N THR A 206 16.71 73.85 -8.45
CA THR A 206 16.44 75.08 -7.65
C THR A 206 15.30 75.81 -8.42
N PRO A 207 14.67 76.92 -7.95
CA PRO A 207 14.75 77.57 -6.65
C PRO A 207 13.38 77.75 -5.97
N ILE A 208 13.48 78.16 -4.71
CA ILE A 208 12.41 78.75 -3.91
C ILE A 208 11.73 79.87 -4.71
N SER A 209 10.41 79.81 -4.79
CA SER A 209 9.58 81.00 -4.91
C SER A 209 8.42 80.87 -3.94
N LEU A 210 8.70 81.28 -2.71
CA LEU A 210 7.69 81.88 -1.84
C LEU A 210 7.17 83.13 -2.56
N LYS A 211 5.89 83.13 -2.90
CA LYS A 211 5.12 84.37 -3.04
C LYS A 211 3.96 84.30 -2.06
N ILE A 212 4.22 84.98 -0.94
CA ILE A 212 3.36 85.83 -0.09
C ILE A 212 1.89 85.43 -0.06
#